data_AF-A0A0P1BJQ5-F1
#
_entry.id   AF-A0A0P1BJQ5-F1
#
_cell.length_a   1.000
_cell.length_b   1.000
_cell.length_c   1.000
_cell.angle_alpha   90.00
_cell.angle_beta   90.00
_cell.angle_gamma   90.00
#
_symmetry.space_group_name_H-M   'P 1'
#
loop_
_entity.id
_entity.type
_entity.pdbx_description
1 polymer ?
#
loop_
_entity_poly.entity_id
_entity_poly.type
_entity_poly.pdbx_seq_one_letter_code
_entity_poly.pdbx_strand_id
1 'polypeptide(L)'
;MIYGGIPPVLAETTRPTTATYIQHSTACNVQRYEIAAPASQALTHSFAALKPADQIFILSSSASVFGCIGFARRETYLLRQMQVVLLGMFARTITDRSAAQQDRSFADRPFVNSYSDDVVRTLEIARKVCDEAYSIQPEKGAAWNVLALAQGVLDVHSISTDVPTTKHISREHFLARYLRASWGAQASLEGLGSTRAESISGVSLLQDEAPFGWAEQQMALLRDTVGICEMLGDETSAVFFASLLLRDFHWLLAPSEQAHLIAAIHKATQDARLERGSRTLKVKYWGPPEPVVDIEAIPIDPE
;
A
#
# COMPACT_ATOMS: atom_id res chain seq x y z
N MET A 1 21.90 -18.49 18.78
CA MET A 1 21.00 -17.34 19.06
C MET A 1 21.25 -16.32 17.97
N ILE A 2 20.48 -16.37 16.88
CA ILE A 2 20.50 -15.32 15.86
C ILE A 2 19.58 -14.23 16.42
N TYR A 3 20.15 -13.09 16.82
CA TYR A 3 19.37 -11.89 17.11
C TYR A 3 18.79 -11.40 15.78
N GLY A 4 17.61 -11.94 15.42
CA GLY A 4 16.90 -11.63 14.19
C GLY A 4 16.12 -10.33 14.27
N GLY A 5 16.79 -9.24 14.65
CA GLY A 5 16.22 -7.89 14.69
C GLY A 5 17.04 -6.92 13.86
N ILE A 6 16.38 -5.88 13.33
CA ILE A 6 17.05 -4.76 12.68
C ILE A 6 17.96 -4.11 13.73
N PRO A 7 19.24 -3.80 13.43
CA PRO A 7 20.11 -3.11 14.37
C PRO A 7 19.44 -1.81 14.87
N PRO A 8 19.49 -1.48 16.17
CA PRO A 8 18.76 -0.34 16.74
C PRO A 8 19.13 1.01 16.10
N VAL A 9 20.33 1.12 15.54
CA VAL A 9 20.80 2.30 14.76
C VAL A 9 20.02 2.49 13.44
N LEU A 10 19.42 1.43 12.92
CA LEU A 10 18.58 1.43 11.72
C LEU A 10 17.08 1.34 12.04
N ALA A 11 16.74 1.17 13.33
CA ALA A 11 15.36 1.13 13.83
C ALA A 11 14.80 2.52 14.17
N GLU A 12 15.57 3.60 13.93
CA GLU A 12 15.04 4.96 14.01
C GLU A 12 13.84 5.10 13.06
N THR A 13 12.81 5.85 13.51
CA THR A 13 11.53 6.03 12.81
C THR A 13 11.65 6.63 11.40
N THR A 14 12.84 7.12 11.07
CA THR A 14 13.16 7.74 9.79
C THR A 14 14.22 6.90 9.07
N ARG A 15 13.88 6.39 7.88
CA ARG A 15 14.82 5.63 7.05
C ARG A 15 16.11 6.45 6.81
N PRO A 16 17.31 5.86 6.98
CA PRO A 16 18.56 6.56 6.73
C PRO A 16 18.64 7.11 5.31
N THR A 17 19.26 8.29 5.16
CA THR A 17 19.48 8.87 3.84
C THR A 17 20.53 8.08 3.05
N THR A 18 20.50 8.19 1.71
CA THR A 18 21.54 7.59 0.84
C THR A 18 22.94 8.02 1.25
N ALA A 19 23.12 9.25 1.70
CA ALA A 19 24.40 9.76 2.21
C ALA A 19 24.87 8.98 3.45
N THR A 20 23.96 8.71 4.40
CA THR A 20 24.24 7.90 5.59
C THR A 20 24.67 6.47 5.21
N TYR A 21 24.00 5.85 4.23
CA TYR A 21 24.39 4.52 3.74
C TYR A 21 25.79 4.51 3.08
N ILE A 22 26.14 5.55 2.33
CA ILE A 22 27.48 5.69 1.72
C ILE A 22 28.55 5.88 2.81
N GLN A 23 28.25 6.65 3.86
CA GLN A 23 29.14 6.81 5.01
C GLN A 23 29.39 5.47 5.72
N HIS A 24 28.34 4.69 5.99
CA HIS A 24 28.47 3.36 6.60
C HIS A 24 29.30 2.41 5.73
N SER A 25 29.08 2.43 4.41
CA SER A 25 29.84 1.61 3.47
C SER A 25 31.32 1.99 3.44
N THR A 26 31.63 3.29 3.47
CA THR A 26 33.00 3.81 3.55
C THR A 26 33.68 3.42 4.87
N ALA A 27 32.96 3.48 5.99
CA ALA A 27 33.49 3.16 7.30
C ALA A 27 33.84 1.66 7.44
N CYS A 28 32.99 0.77 6.92
CA CYS A 28 33.17 -0.67 7.03
C CYS A 28 33.98 -1.27 5.86
N ASN A 29 34.26 -0.49 4.81
CA ASN A 29 34.85 -0.95 3.55
C ASN A 29 34.11 -2.15 2.92
N VAL A 30 32.80 -2.24 3.16
CA VAL A 30 31.90 -3.24 2.57
C VAL A 30 30.86 -2.49 1.77
N GLN A 31 30.77 -2.82 0.49
CA GLN A 31 29.82 -2.16 -0.41
C GLN A 31 28.42 -2.78 -0.25
N ARG A 32 27.38 -1.95 -0.38
CA ARG A 32 25.98 -2.42 -0.25
C ARG A 32 25.65 -3.56 -1.21
N TYR A 33 26.22 -3.54 -2.42
CA TYR A 33 26.00 -4.59 -3.41
C TYR A 33 26.62 -5.94 -3.00
N GLU A 34 27.68 -5.93 -2.19
CA GLU A 34 28.37 -7.15 -1.70
C GLU A 34 27.51 -7.91 -0.70
N ILE A 35 26.62 -7.20 0.01
CA ILE A 35 25.61 -7.80 0.89
C ILE A 35 24.37 -8.20 0.08
N ALA A 36 23.95 -7.36 -0.88
CA ALA A 36 22.76 -7.61 -1.69
C ALA A 36 22.88 -8.84 -2.60
N ALA A 37 24.07 -9.11 -3.13
CA ALA A 37 24.34 -10.24 -4.02
C ALA A 37 24.06 -11.61 -3.35
N PRO A 38 24.69 -11.97 -2.21
CA PRO A 38 24.40 -13.22 -1.52
C PRO A 38 22.97 -13.28 -0.97
N ALA A 39 22.43 -12.16 -0.47
CA ALA A 39 21.03 -12.10 -0.03
C ALA A 39 20.05 -12.40 -1.18
N SER A 40 20.36 -11.96 -2.40
CA SER A 40 19.55 -12.27 -3.58
C SER A 40 19.69 -13.73 -4.02
N GLN A 41 20.88 -14.32 -3.88
CA GLN A 41 21.13 -15.72 -4.21
C GLN A 41 20.46 -16.70 -3.24
N ALA A 42 20.21 -16.28 -1.99
CA ALA A 42 19.46 -17.08 -1.02
C ALA A 42 18.00 -17.34 -1.47
N LEU A 43 17.43 -16.46 -2.29
CA LEU A 43 16.10 -16.61 -2.87
C LEU A 43 16.17 -17.50 -4.12
N THR A 44 16.20 -18.81 -3.91
CA THR A 44 16.24 -19.81 -4.99
C THR A 44 14.85 -20.11 -5.55
N HIS A 45 14.80 -20.69 -6.76
CA HIS A 45 13.54 -21.10 -7.41
C HIS A 45 12.69 -22.08 -6.58
N SER A 46 13.31 -22.80 -5.64
CA SER A 46 12.64 -23.74 -4.74
C SER A 46 11.79 -23.07 -3.66
N PHE A 47 11.86 -21.75 -3.53
CA PHE A 47 11.09 -20.97 -2.56
C PHE A 47 9.59 -21.26 -2.62
N ALA A 48 9.03 -21.40 -3.82
CA ALA A 48 7.59 -21.64 -4.02
C ALA A 48 7.10 -22.99 -3.46
N ALA A 49 8.01 -23.95 -3.25
CA ALA A 49 7.68 -25.27 -2.71
C ALA A 49 7.58 -25.29 -1.17
N LEU A 50 8.00 -24.22 -0.49
CA LEU A 50 7.96 -24.13 0.97
C LEU A 50 6.53 -23.92 1.49
N LYS A 51 6.32 -24.18 2.79
CA LYS A 51 5.05 -23.85 3.44
C LYS A 51 4.87 -22.33 3.51
N PRO A 52 3.63 -21.79 3.49
CA PRO A 52 3.39 -20.35 3.54
C PRO A 52 4.05 -19.63 4.73
N ALA A 53 4.12 -20.29 5.89
CA ALA A 53 4.80 -19.73 7.06
C ALA A 53 6.32 -19.56 6.85
N ASP A 54 6.98 -20.56 6.25
CA ASP A 54 8.41 -20.53 5.93
C ASP A 54 8.68 -19.52 4.80
N GLN A 55 7.77 -19.45 3.82
CA GLN A 55 7.82 -18.46 2.75
C GLN A 55 7.81 -17.03 3.31
N ILE A 56 6.87 -16.75 4.21
CA ILE A 56 6.74 -15.44 4.85
C ILE A 56 7.96 -15.13 5.72
N PHE A 57 8.49 -16.09 6.47
CA PHE A 57 9.69 -15.91 7.29
C PHE A 57 10.92 -15.53 6.44
N ILE A 58 11.14 -16.21 5.31
CA ILE A 58 12.27 -15.92 4.43
C ILE A 58 12.07 -14.57 3.73
N LEU A 59 10.86 -14.26 3.27
CA LEU A 59 10.56 -12.99 2.60
C LEU A 59 10.70 -11.80 3.56
N SER A 60 10.19 -11.92 4.79
CA SER A 60 10.32 -10.88 5.82
C SER A 60 11.77 -10.67 6.23
N SER A 61 12.53 -11.75 6.42
CA SER A 61 13.96 -11.67 6.76
C SER A 61 14.75 -11.02 5.62
N SER A 62 14.47 -11.41 4.38
CA SER A 62 15.13 -10.84 3.21
C SER A 62 14.75 -9.37 3.02
N ALA A 63 13.47 -9.01 3.16
CA ALA A 63 13.01 -7.63 3.09
C ALA A 63 13.68 -6.76 4.16
N SER A 64 13.79 -7.26 5.39
CA SER A 64 14.52 -6.60 6.48
C SER A 64 15.98 -6.35 6.12
N VAL A 65 16.68 -7.33 5.54
CA VAL A 65 18.07 -7.15 5.06
C VAL A 65 18.14 -6.05 4.00
N PHE A 66 17.27 -6.08 2.97
CA PHE A 66 17.27 -5.07 1.91
C PHE A 66 16.88 -3.67 2.42
N GLY A 67 15.99 -3.58 3.42
CA GLY A 67 15.67 -2.34 4.11
C GLY A 67 16.87 -1.79 4.90
N CYS A 68 17.62 -2.66 5.59
CA CYS A 68 18.81 -2.26 6.35
C CYS A 68 19.93 -1.70 5.48
N ILE A 69 20.03 -2.11 4.22
CA ILE A 69 21.03 -1.60 3.26
C ILE A 69 20.47 -0.52 2.32
N GLY A 70 19.18 -0.19 2.43
CA GLY A 70 18.55 0.89 1.67
C GLY A 70 18.17 0.56 0.22
N PHE A 71 17.99 -0.72 -0.13
CA PHE A 71 17.46 -1.11 -1.45
C PHE A 71 15.93 -1.15 -1.44
N ALA A 72 15.31 0.03 -1.41
CA ALA A 72 13.87 0.23 -1.27
C ALA A 72 13.03 -0.58 -2.29
N ARG A 73 13.38 -0.52 -3.59
CA ARG A 73 12.62 -1.24 -4.63
C ARG A 73 12.66 -2.76 -4.45
N ARG A 74 13.82 -3.30 -4.04
CA ARG A 74 14.00 -4.74 -3.86
C ARG A 74 13.27 -5.23 -2.61
N GLU A 75 13.37 -4.48 -1.52
CA GLU A 75 12.58 -4.66 -0.31
C GLU A 75 11.08 -4.68 -0.62
N THR A 76 10.57 -3.65 -1.29
CA THR A 76 9.17 -3.55 -1.69
C THR A 76 8.70 -4.70 -2.58
N TYR A 77 9.55 -5.14 -3.50
CA TYR A 77 9.27 -6.34 -4.30
C TYR A 77 9.06 -7.58 -3.42
N LEU A 78 9.88 -7.78 -2.39
CA LEU A 78 9.75 -8.90 -1.47
C LEU A 78 8.52 -8.78 -0.57
N LEU A 79 8.17 -7.57 -0.13
CA LEU A 79 6.94 -7.31 0.61
C LEU A 79 5.70 -7.60 -0.24
N ARG A 80 5.74 -7.26 -1.53
CA ARG A 80 4.67 -7.63 -2.48
C ARG A 80 4.57 -9.15 -2.67
N GLN A 81 5.69 -9.87 -2.75
CA GLN A 81 5.66 -11.33 -2.76
C GLN A 81 5.06 -11.89 -1.47
N MET A 82 5.38 -11.30 -0.32
CA MET A 82 4.82 -11.69 0.98
C MET A 82 3.30 -11.43 1.03
N GLN A 83 2.86 -10.30 0.48
CA GLN A 83 1.45 -9.95 0.33
C GLN A 83 0.70 -11.00 -0.50
N VAL A 84 1.27 -11.49 -1.60
CA VAL A 84 0.67 -12.55 -2.43
C VAL A 84 0.52 -13.85 -1.65
N VAL A 85 1.52 -14.23 -0.84
CA VAL A 85 1.43 -15.43 0.01
C VAL A 85 0.31 -15.28 1.05
N LEU A 86 0.22 -14.12 1.71
CA LEU A 86 -0.87 -13.82 2.65
C LEU A 86 -2.25 -13.84 1.98
N LEU A 87 -2.36 -13.27 0.79
CA LEU A 87 -3.58 -13.27 -0.01
C LEU A 87 -4.01 -14.70 -0.37
N GLY A 88 -3.07 -15.55 -0.77
CA GLY A 88 -3.31 -16.95 -1.08
C GLY A 88 -3.76 -17.76 0.15
N MET A 89 -3.18 -17.50 1.32
CA MET A 89 -3.65 -18.10 2.58
C MET A 89 -5.07 -17.65 2.90
N PHE A 90 -5.35 -16.35 2.77
CA PHE A 90 -6.67 -15.78 3.02
C PHE A 90 -7.74 -16.35 2.08
N ALA A 91 -7.46 -16.40 0.78
CA ALA A 91 -8.37 -16.97 -0.23
C ALA A 91 -8.71 -18.44 0.08
N ARG A 92 -7.70 -19.26 0.43
CA ARG A 92 -7.93 -20.66 0.85
C ARG A 92 -8.86 -20.74 2.06
N THR A 93 -8.64 -19.91 3.09
CA THR A 93 -9.51 -19.91 4.27
C THR A 93 -10.95 -19.52 3.95
N ILE A 94 -11.18 -18.64 2.97
CA ILE A 94 -12.53 -18.30 2.50
C ILE A 94 -13.15 -19.50 1.77
N THR A 95 -12.43 -20.11 0.83
CA THR A 95 -12.92 -21.24 0.06
C THR A 95 -13.25 -22.44 0.94
N ASP A 96 -12.35 -22.83 1.85
CA ASP A 96 -12.54 -23.94 2.78
C ASP A 96 -13.77 -23.71 3.67
N ARG A 97 -14.02 -22.46 4.08
CA ARG A 97 -15.22 -22.09 4.82
C ARG A 97 -16.48 -22.15 3.99
N SER A 98 -16.45 -21.69 2.74
CA SER A 98 -17.61 -21.75 1.84
C SER A 98 -18.05 -23.19 1.58
N ALA A 99 -17.08 -24.12 1.47
CA ALA A 99 -17.34 -25.55 1.36
C ALA A 99 -17.91 -26.14 2.67
N ALA A 100 -17.34 -25.78 3.83
CA ALA A 100 -17.85 -26.23 5.14
C ALA A 100 -19.21 -25.62 5.54
N GLN A 101 -19.57 -24.46 4.96
CA GLN A 101 -20.83 -23.75 5.23
C GLN A 101 -22.02 -24.35 4.47
N GLN A 102 -21.80 -25.18 3.46
CA GLN A 102 -22.88 -25.82 2.70
C GLN A 102 -23.70 -26.82 3.54
N ASP A 103 -23.13 -27.30 4.66
CA ASP A 103 -23.76 -28.27 5.59
C ASP A 103 -24.38 -27.64 6.86
N ARG A 104 -24.41 -26.29 7.02
CA ARG A 104 -24.93 -25.64 8.24
C ARG A 104 -26.15 -24.75 8.01
N SER A 105 -27.12 -24.84 8.92
CA SER A 105 -28.36 -24.06 8.89
C SER A 105 -28.10 -22.56 9.08
N PHE A 106 -28.95 -21.73 8.46
CA PHE A 106 -28.85 -20.26 8.36
C PHE A 106 -28.74 -19.53 9.72
N ALA A 107 -29.21 -20.15 10.81
CA ALA A 107 -29.29 -19.55 12.14
C ALA A 107 -27.97 -19.55 12.92
N ASP A 108 -26.98 -20.34 12.51
CA ASP A 108 -25.77 -20.60 13.29
C ASP A 108 -24.51 -20.02 12.63
N ARG A 109 -24.66 -18.91 11.91
CA ARG A 109 -23.58 -18.22 11.20
C ARG A 109 -22.77 -17.35 12.17
N PRO A 110 -21.56 -17.77 12.62
CA PRO A 110 -20.73 -16.88 13.41
C PRO A 110 -20.30 -15.68 12.57
N PHE A 111 -20.34 -14.51 13.20
CA PHE A 111 -19.83 -13.25 12.66
C PHE A 111 -18.35 -13.40 12.28
N VAL A 112 -17.96 -12.81 11.16
CA VAL A 112 -16.61 -12.83 10.57
C VAL A 112 -15.61 -12.15 11.52
N ASN A 113 -15.12 -12.87 12.53
CA ASN A 113 -14.11 -12.36 13.47
C ASN A 113 -13.06 -13.39 13.89
N SER A 114 -13.14 -14.64 13.43
CA SER A 114 -12.07 -15.61 13.66
C SER A 114 -11.28 -15.76 12.38
N TYR A 115 -10.13 -15.12 12.29
CA TYR A 115 -9.10 -15.53 11.33
C TYR A 115 -8.64 -16.94 11.72
N SER A 116 -8.29 -17.79 10.74
CA SER A 116 -7.70 -19.11 11.05
C SER A 116 -6.47 -18.89 11.94
N ASP A 117 -6.34 -19.66 13.04
CA ASP A 117 -5.19 -19.57 13.96
C ASP A 117 -3.85 -19.66 13.20
N ASP A 118 -3.81 -20.39 12.09
CA ASP A 118 -2.64 -20.50 11.23
C ASP A 118 -2.24 -19.18 10.57
N VAL A 119 -3.22 -18.35 10.17
CA VAL A 119 -2.97 -17.03 9.56
C VAL A 119 -2.45 -16.06 10.62
N VAL A 120 -3.07 -16.06 11.81
CA VAL A 120 -2.64 -15.22 12.94
C VAL A 120 -1.20 -15.58 13.35
N ARG A 121 -0.91 -16.87 13.53
CA ARG A 121 0.43 -17.37 13.86
C ARG A 121 1.46 -16.97 12.82
N THR A 122 1.09 -17.00 11.54
CA THR A 122 1.98 -16.62 10.45
C THR A 122 2.23 -15.10 10.43
N LEU A 123 1.20 -14.30 10.72
CA LEU A 123 1.34 -12.85 10.88
C LEU A 123 2.18 -12.47 12.12
N GLU A 124 2.09 -13.24 13.21
CA GLU A 124 2.96 -13.07 14.38
C GLU A 124 4.43 -13.35 14.06
N ILE A 125 4.70 -14.38 13.25
CA ILE A 125 6.05 -14.65 12.74
C ILE A 125 6.52 -13.47 11.89
N ALA A 126 5.68 -12.99 10.97
CA ALA A 126 6.00 -11.83 10.15
C ALA A 126 6.31 -10.59 11.01
N ARG A 127 5.47 -10.28 12.01
CA ARG A 127 5.68 -9.15 12.94
C ARG A 127 6.97 -9.26 13.75
N LYS A 128 7.39 -10.46 14.14
CA LYS A 128 8.65 -10.65 14.86
C LYS A 128 9.88 -10.35 14.01
N VAL A 129 9.77 -10.53 12.69
CA VAL A 129 10.89 -10.37 11.75
C VAL A 129 10.88 -8.99 11.08
N CYS A 130 9.69 -8.49 10.77
CA CYS A 130 9.42 -7.14 10.28
C CYS A 130 9.07 -6.26 11.47
N ASP A 131 10.06 -5.53 12.01
CA ASP A 131 9.86 -4.53 13.07
C ASP A 131 8.88 -3.39 12.62
N GLU A 132 8.60 -2.43 13.51
CA GLU A 132 7.59 -1.35 13.41
C GLU A 132 7.49 -0.64 12.03
N ALA A 133 8.56 -0.65 11.23
CA ALA A 133 8.64 -0.07 9.88
C ALA A 133 7.50 -0.50 8.93
N TYR A 134 6.98 -1.72 9.04
CA TYR A 134 5.95 -2.23 8.13
C TYR A 134 4.55 -2.30 8.73
N SER A 135 4.36 -1.81 9.97
CA SER A 135 3.06 -1.69 10.63
C SER A 135 2.20 -2.98 10.62
N ILE A 136 2.84 -4.16 10.65
CA ILE A 136 2.14 -5.45 10.71
C ILE A 136 1.47 -5.60 12.08
N GLN A 137 0.14 -5.65 12.06
CA GLN A 137 -0.73 -5.70 13.23
C GLN A 137 -1.57 -6.99 13.18
N PRO A 138 -1.09 -8.13 13.73
CA PRO A 138 -1.83 -9.38 13.72
C PRO A 138 -3.21 -9.24 14.37
N GLU A 139 -3.35 -8.37 15.37
CA GLU A 139 -4.60 -8.07 16.07
C GLU A 139 -5.70 -7.47 15.19
N LYS A 140 -5.34 -6.79 14.08
CA LYS A 140 -6.31 -6.20 13.14
C LYS A 140 -6.72 -7.15 12.02
N GLY A 141 -6.10 -8.33 11.95
CA GLY A 141 -6.46 -9.36 10.99
C GLY A 141 -5.71 -9.28 9.65
N ALA A 142 -5.91 -10.31 8.82
CA ALA A 142 -5.16 -10.49 7.59
C ALA A 142 -5.45 -9.41 6.53
N ALA A 143 -6.72 -9.04 6.35
CA ALA A 143 -7.12 -8.04 5.36
C ALA A 143 -6.43 -6.69 5.62
N TRP A 144 -6.37 -6.27 6.88
CA TRP A 144 -5.66 -5.05 7.28
C TRP A 144 -4.17 -5.09 6.90
N ASN A 145 -3.50 -6.20 7.20
CA ASN A 145 -2.07 -6.35 6.94
C ASN A 145 -1.75 -6.42 5.45
N VAL A 146 -2.61 -7.07 4.66
CA VAL A 146 -2.48 -7.11 3.20
C VAL A 146 -2.58 -5.70 2.61
N LEU A 147 -3.53 -4.88 3.08
CA LEU A 147 -3.68 -3.48 2.62
C LEU A 147 -2.55 -2.59 3.11
N ALA A 148 -2.06 -2.78 4.34
CA ALA A 148 -0.90 -2.06 4.86
C ALA A 148 0.38 -2.32 4.04
N LEU A 149 0.59 -3.57 3.59
CA LEU A 149 1.68 -3.91 2.69
C LEU A 149 1.48 -3.30 1.30
N ALA A 150 0.25 -3.32 0.75
CA ALA A 150 -0.07 -2.66 -0.51
C ALA A 150 0.29 -1.18 -0.46
N GLN A 151 -0.07 -0.53 0.63
CA GLN A 151 0.23 0.87 0.87
C GLN A 151 1.74 1.14 0.88
N GLY A 152 2.53 0.36 1.62
CA GLY A 152 3.99 0.51 1.63
C GLY A 152 4.62 0.33 0.24
N VAL A 153 4.01 -0.48 -0.62
CA VAL A 153 4.41 -0.58 -2.04
C VAL A 153 4.12 0.71 -2.78
N LEU A 154 2.90 1.24 -2.68
CA LEU A 154 2.52 2.49 -3.36
C LEU A 154 3.37 3.69 -2.91
N ASP A 155 3.68 3.76 -1.62
CA ASP A 155 4.50 4.84 -1.03
C ASP A 155 5.93 4.83 -1.62
N VAL A 156 6.56 3.66 -1.77
CA VAL A 156 7.89 3.53 -2.39
C VAL A 156 7.87 3.88 -3.88
N HIS A 157 6.74 3.66 -4.55
CA HIS A 157 6.54 4.05 -5.94
C HIS A 157 6.09 5.51 -6.12
N SER A 158 6.09 6.32 -5.05
CA SER A 158 5.76 7.76 -5.07
C SER A 158 4.40 8.06 -5.71
N ILE A 159 3.40 7.23 -5.46
CA ILE A 159 2.02 7.50 -5.90
C ILE A 159 1.42 8.51 -4.91
N SER A 160 1.04 9.69 -5.40
CA SER A 160 0.59 10.81 -4.57
C SER A 160 -0.70 10.48 -3.80
N THR A 161 -0.60 10.02 -2.57
CA THR A 161 -1.79 9.70 -1.75
C THR A 161 -2.25 10.84 -0.85
N ASP A 162 -1.54 11.97 -0.92
CA ASP A 162 -1.66 13.09 0.03
C ASP A 162 -2.97 13.87 -0.12
N VAL A 163 -3.56 13.85 -1.31
CA VAL A 163 -4.89 14.43 -1.56
C VAL A 163 -5.93 13.32 -1.39
N PRO A 164 -6.67 13.27 -0.25
CA PRO A 164 -7.65 12.23 -0.03
C PRO A 164 -8.76 12.35 -1.05
N THR A 165 -8.98 11.21 -1.67
CA THR A 165 -9.94 11.04 -2.73
C THR A 165 -11.34 10.93 -2.12
N THR A 166 -11.48 10.22 -1.00
CA THR A 166 -12.76 9.99 -0.33
C THR A 166 -12.90 10.79 0.98
N LYS A 167 -14.12 11.21 1.31
CA LYS A 167 -14.51 11.86 2.57
C LYS A 167 -15.43 10.96 3.41
N HIS A 168 -15.42 11.19 4.72
CA HIS A 168 -16.25 10.51 5.72
C HIS A 168 -15.99 9.00 5.83
N ILE A 169 -14.72 8.61 5.74
CA ILE A 169 -14.30 7.24 6.05
C ILE A 169 -14.48 6.98 7.56
N SER A 170 -14.98 5.79 7.92
CA SER A 170 -15.08 5.36 9.32
C SER A 170 -13.71 5.39 10.02
N ARG A 171 -13.67 5.83 11.29
CA ARG A 171 -12.41 5.91 12.07
C ARG A 171 -11.72 4.57 12.30
N GLU A 172 -12.48 3.49 12.24
CA GLU A 172 -12.02 2.11 12.42
C GLU A 172 -11.43 1.52 11.13
N HIS A 173 -11.66 2.19 9.99
CA HIS A 173 -11.22 1.73 8.69
C HIS A 173 -9.72 1.92 8.46
N PHE A 174 -9.14 1.06 7.62
CA PHE A 174 -7.73 1.11 7.20
C PHE A 174 -7.30 2.49 6.73
N LEU A 175 -8.03 3.01 5.75
CA LEU A 175 -7.77 4.32 5.17
C LEU A 175 -7.79 5.47 6.18
N ALA A 176 -8.59 5.39 7.25
CA ALA A 176 -8.64 6.47 8.23
C ALA A 176 -7.36 6.59 9.06
N ARG A 177 -6.62 5.48 9.26
CA ARG A 177 -5.28 5.55 9.87
C ARG A 177 -4.26 5.98 8.83
N TYR A 178 -4.33 5.42 7.62
CA TYR A 178 -3.42 5.73 6.54
C TYR A 178 -3.38 7.23 6.22
N LEU A 179 -4.55 7.83 5.96
CA LEU A 179 -4.66 9.25 5.64
C LEU A 179 -4.19 10.15 6.80
N ARG A 180 -4.37 9.71 8.06
CA ARG A 180 -3.84 10.42 9.23
C ARG A 180 -2.32 10.37 9.33
N ALA A 181 -1.69 9.24 8.96
CA ALA A 181 -0.24 9.12 8.96
C ALA A 181 0.40 10.00 7.88
N SER A 182 -0.13 9.97 6.65
CA SER A 182 0.30 10.86 5.55
C SER A 182 0.11 12.34 5.92
N TRP A 183 -1.06 12.73 6.45
CA TRP A 183 -1.32 14.12 6.83
C TRP A 183 -0.56 14.59 8.08
N GLY A 184 -0.36 13.71 9.07
CA GLY A 184 0.36 14.04 10.30
C GLY A 184 1.86 14.27 10.09
N ALA A 185 2.46 13.54 9.14
CA ALA A 185 3.83 13.80 8.69
C ALA A 185 3.96 15.19 8.05
N GLN A 186 2.95 15.64 7.29
CA GLN A 186 2.94 16.95 6.66
C GLN A 186 2.71 18.11 7.63
N ALA A 187 1.77 17.97 8.59
CA ALA A 187 1.53 18.98 9.61
C ALA A 187 2.74 19.20 10.55
N SER A 188 3.53 18.14 10.77
CA SER A 188 4.79 18.22 11.53
C SER A 188 5.87 18.97 10.76
N LEU A 189 5.83 18.94 9.42
CA LEU A 189 6.72 19.71 8.54
C LEU A 189 6.31 21.20 8.47
N GLU A 190 5.01 21.49 8.38
CA GLU A 190 4.47 22.85 8.32
C GLU A 190 4.61 23.63 9.65
N GLY A 191 4.74 22.93 10.79
CA GLY A 191 4.98 23.53 12.10
C GLY A 191 6.38 24.15 12.27
N LEU A 192 7.31 23.89 11.35
CA LEU A 192 8.69 24.40 11.37
C LEU A 192 8.91 25.42 10.24
N GLY A 193 8.38 26.63 10.42
CA GLY A 193 8.96 27.85 9.85
C GLY A 193 8.63 28.16 8.38
N SER A 194 7.73 29.13 8.21
CA SER A 194 7.58 29.95 7.02
C SER A 194 8.87 30.71 6.71
N THR A 195 9.61 30.24 5.70
CA THR A 195 10.44 31.09 4.84
C THR A 195 10.45 30.46 3.45
N ARG A 196 9.78 31.14 2.50
CA ARG A 196 9.86 30.92 1.05
C ARG A 196 9.49 29.50 0.62
N ALA A 197 8.21 29.35 0.28
CA ALA A 197 7.65 28.18 -0.40
C ALA A 197 8.28 28.02 -1.81
N GLU A 198 9.53 27.59 -1.85
CA GLU A 198 9.97 26.66 -2.88
C GLU A 198 9.44 25.30 -2.43
N SER A 199 8.67 24.68 -3.31
CA SER A 199 8.04 23.39 -3.16
C SER A 199 9.06 22.33 -2.74
N ILE A 200 9.26 22.17 -1.43
CA ILE A 200 9.80 20.95 -0.87
C ILE A 200 8.63 19.97 -0.83
N SER A 201 8.18 19.56 -2.04
CA SER A 201 7.87 18.14 -2.22
C SER A 201 9.04 17.43 -1.57
N GLY A 202 8.81 16.68 -0.49
CA GLY A 202 9.86 15.85 0.09
C GLY A 202 10.54 15.17 -1.09
N VAL A 203 11.81 15.54 -1.33
CA VAL A 203 12.53 15.16 -2.54
C VAL A 203 12.55 13.65 -2.50
N SER A 204 11.61 13.04 -3.21
CA SER A 204 11.61 11.62 -3.48
C SER A 204 12.93 11.45 -4.21
N LEU A 205 13.89 10.82 -3.55
CA LEU A 205 15.26 10.55 -4.01
C LEU A 205 15.28 9.64 -5.27
N LEU A 206 14.16 9.57 -5.99
CA LEU A 206 13.83 8.71 -7.11
C LEU A 206 13.31 9.50 -8.32
N GLN A 207 13.25 10.84 -8.27
CA GLN A 207 12.85 11.68 -9.42
C GLN A 207 13.87 11.67 -10.59
N ASP A 208 15.01 10.99 -10.43
CA ASP A 208 16.13 11.05 -11.38
C ASP A 208 16.31 9.79 -12.25
N GLU A 209 15.31 8.91 -12.37
CA GLU A 209 15.42 7.69 -13.20
C GLU A 209 14.29 7.51 -14.23
N ALA A 210 14.63 6.77 -15.29
CA ALA A 210 14.14 6.87 -16.67
C ALA A 210 12.61 7.06 -16.90
N PRO A 211 12.21 7.94 -17.84
CA PRO A 211 10.81 8.29 -18.12
C PRO A 211 9.98 7.18 -18.81
N PHE A 212 10.56 6.02 -19.14
CA PHE A 212 9.88 4.98 -19.91
C PHE A 212 9.35 3.86 -19.01
N GLY A 213 8.03 3.61 -19.05
CA GLY A 213 7.40 2.47 -18.37
C GLY A 213 7.03 2.68 -16.89
N TRP A 214 7.42 3.81 -16.30
CA TRP A 214 7.19 4.06 -14.86
C TRP A 214 5.72 4.30 -14.54
N ALA A 215 5.03 5.08 -15.36
CA ALA A 215 3.60 5.36 -15.18
C ALA A 215 2.78 4.08 -15.39
N GLU A 216 3.14 3.25 -16.36
CA GLU A 216 2.51 1.95 -16.62
C GLU A 216 2.70 1.00 -15.43
N GLN A 217 3.88 1.01 -14.80
CA GLN A 217 4.13 0.26 -13.57
C GLN A 217 3.26 0.76 -12.41
N GLN A 218 3.17 2.07 -12.20
CA GLN A 218 2.32 2.65 -11.15
C GLN A 218 0.83 2.31 -11.37
N MET A 219 0.35 2.39 -12.62
CA MET A 219 -1.01 2.00 -12.98
C MET A 219 -1.25 0.50 -12.74
N ALA A 220 -0.29 -0.37 -13.09
CA ALA A 220 -0.40 -1.80 -12.83
C ALA A 220 -0.51 -2.09 -11.32
N LEU A 221 0.32 -1.44 -10.51
CA LEU A 221 0.28 -1.58 -9.05
C LEU A 221 -1.05 -1.08 -8.44
N LEU A 222 -1.60 0.01 -8.95
CA LEU A 222 -2.91 0.51 -8.52
C LEU A 222 -4.04 -0.44 -8.91
N ARG A 223 -4.04 -0.96 -10.14
CA ARG A 223 -5.02 -1.96 -10.59
C ARG A 223 -4.97 -3.23 -9.74
N ASP A 224 -3.76 -3.73 -9.46
CA ASP A 224 -3.58 -4.86 -8.57
C ASP A 224 -4.12 -4.58 -7.16
N THR A 225 -3.87 -3.37 -6.64
CA THR A 225 -4.36 -2.97 -5.31
C THR A 225 -5.88 -2.90 -5.28
N VAL A 226 -6.52 -2.36 -6.32
CA VAL A 226 -7.98 -2.38 -6.46
C VAL A 226 -8.51 -3.81 -6.47
N GLY A 227 -7.90 -4.70 -7.25
CA GLY A 227 -8.28 -6.12 -7.28
C GLY A 227 -8.10 -6.83 -5.93
N ILE A 228 -7.07 -6.48 -5.16
CA ILE A 228 -6.88 -6.96 -3.79
C ILE A 228 -8.02 -6.47 -2.89
N CYS A 229 -8.40 -5.19 -2.97
CA CYS A 229 -9.53 -4.66 -2.20
C CYS A 229 -10.84 -5.38 -2.52
N GLU A 230 -11.14 -5.60 -3.80
CA GLU A 230 -12.32 -6.36 -4.24
C GLU A 230 -12.30 -7.80 -3.72
N MET A 231 -11.15 -8.47 -3.75
CA MET A 231 -11.01 -9.84 -3.25
C MET A 231 -11.18 -9.92 -1.72
N LEU A 232 -10.79 -8.86 -0.99
CA LEU A 232 -10.99 -8.74 0.44
C LEU A 232 -12.42 -8.30 0.82
N GLY A 233 -13.22 -7.85 -0.16
CA GLY A 233 -14.53 -7.25 0.08
C GLY A 233 -14.46 -5.91 0.80
N ASP A 234 -13.38 -5.14 0.59
CA ASP A 234 -13.24 -3.77 1.11
C ASP A 234 -13.54 -2.76 0.00
N GLU A 235 -14.83 -2.46 -0.16
CA GLU A 235 -15.33 -1.52 -1.16
C GLU A 235 -14.89 -0.08 -0.88
N THR A 236 -14.67 0.27 0.39
CA THR A 236 -14.23 1.61 0.78
C THR A 236 -12.79 1.86 0.31
N SER A 237 -11.89 0.88 0.47
CA SER A 237 -10.54 0.93 -0.09
C SER A 237 -10.52 0.84 -1.62
N ALA A 238 -11.37 0.00 -2.21
CA ALA A 238 -11.47 -0.12 -3.67
C ALA A 238 -11.83 1.22 -4.31
N VAL A 239 -12.84 1.93 -3.78
CA VAL A 239 -13.23 3.28 -4.24
C VAL A 239 -12.07 4.26 -4.13
N PHE A 240 -11.32 4.26 -3.03
CA PHE A 240 -10.20 5.17 -2.81
C PHE A 240 -9.10 4.98 -3.86
N PHE A 241 -8.63 3.75 -4.06
CA PHE A 241 -7.55 3.44 -5.01
C PHE A 241 -8.00 3.53 -6.47
N ALA A 242 -9.23 3.14 -6.79
CA ALA A 242 -9.81 3.33 -8.13
C ALA A 242 -9.93 4.82 -8.49
N SER A 243 -10.29 5.66 -7.51
CA SER A 243 -10.35 7.11 -7.70
C SER A 243 -8.96 7.74 -7.84
N LEU A 244 -7.94 7.22 -7.14
CA LEU A 244 -6.54 7.61 -7.36
C LEU A 244 -6.08 7.28 -8.78
N LEU A 245 -6.40 6.08 -9.27
CA LEU A 245 -6.06 5.65 -10.63
C LEU A 245 -6.65 6.59 -11.70
N LEU A 246 -7.92 6.98 -11.55
CA LEU A 246 -8.51 7.99 -12.45
C LEU A 246 -7.84 9.35 -12.30
N ARG A 247 -7.67 9.85 -11.08
CA ARG A 247 -7.16 11.21 -10.83
C ARG A 247 -5.77 11.43 -11.43
N ASP A 248 -4.86 10.48 -11.23
CA ASP A 248 -3.44 10.66 -11.59
C ASP A 248 -3.12 10.16 -13.00
N PHE A 249 -3.88 9.18 -13.50
CA PHE A 249 -3.58 8.47 -14.74
C PHE A 249 -4.69 8.55 -15.79
N HIS A 250 -5.69 9.45 -15.66
CA HIS A 250 -6.75 9.59 -16.67
C HIS A 250 -6.20 9.77 -18.10
N TRP A 251 -5.10 10.49 -18.27
CA TRP A 251 -4.48 10.77 -19.56
C TRP A 251 -3.86 9.53 -20.24
N LEU A 252 -3.53 8.49 -19.46
CA LEU A 252 -3.03 7.20 -19.98
C LEU A 252 -4.15 6.16 -20.16
N LEU A 253 -5.34 6.40 -19.62
CA LEU A 253 -6.47 5.47 -19.72
C LEU A 253 -7.26 5.73 -21.00
N ALA A 254 -7.63 4.65 -21.71
CA ALA A 254 -8.54 4.76 -22.85
C ALA A 254 -9.91 5.30 -22.40
N PRO A 255 -10.64 6.07 -23.23
CA PRO A 255 -11.94 6.64 -22.85
C PRO A 255 -12.97 5.58 -22.38
N SER A 256 -12.94 4.39 -22.98
CA SER A 256 -13.77 3.26 -22.57
C SER A 256 -13.41 2.74 -21.18
N GLU A 257 -12.11 2.69 -20.85
CA GLU A 257 -11.63 2.29 -19.52
C GLU A 257 -12.01 3.33 -18.47
N GLN A 258 -11.91 4.61 -18.79
CA GLN A 258 -12.35 5.69 -17.90
C GLN A 258 -13.84 5.59 -17.58
N ALA A 259 -14.69 5.37 -18.60
CA ALA A 259 -16.13 5.20 -18.41
C ALA A 259 -16.45 3.97 -17.54
N HIS A 260 -15.74 2.86 -17.78
CA HIS A 260 -15.90 1.65 -16.97
C HIS A 260 -15.49 1.87 -15.51
N LEU A 261 -14.36 2.54 -15.29
CA LEU A 261 -13.84 2.81 -13.95
C LEU A 261 -14.74 3.79 -13.17
N ILE A 262 -15.33 4.78 -13.85
CA ILE A 262 -16.34 5.67 -13.25
C ILE A 262 -17.59 4.86 -12.84
N ALA A 263 -18.08 3.98 -13.70
CA ALA A 263 -19.23 3.13 -13.38
C ALA A 263 -18.92 2.18 -12.20
N ALA A 264 -17.71 1.61 -12.17
CA ALA A 264 -17.24 0.76 -11.08
C ALA A 264 -17.15 1.52 -9.76
N ILE A 265 -16.55 2.73 -9.76
CA ILE A 265 -16.48 3.60 -8.57
C ILE A 265 -17.88 3.96 -8.07
N HIS A 266 -18.82 4.29 -8.96
CA HIS A 266 -20.19 4.58 -8.56
C HIS A 266 -20.87 3.39 -7.89
N LYS A 267 -20.73 2.20 -8.48
CA LYS A 267 -21.27 0.96 -7.92
C LYS A 267 -20.62 0.63 -6.57
N ALA A 268 -19.30 0.57 -6.51
CA ALA A 268 -18.56 0.31 -5.28
C ALA A 268 -18.85 1.34 -4.17
N THR A 269 -19.11 2.60 -4.53
CA THR A 269 -19.55 3.62 -3.55
C THR A 269 -20.95 3.34 -3.01
N GLN A 270 -21.86 2.81 -3.83
CA GLN A 270 -23.18 2.39 -3.36
C GLN A 270 -23.06 1.17 -2.45
N ASP A 271 -22.26 0.18 -2.84
CA ASP A 271 -22.03 -1.04 -2.07
C ASP A 271 -21.35 -0.72 -0.72
N ALA A 272 -20.31 0.12 -0.70
CA ALA A 272 -19.66 0.62 0.52
C ALA A 272 -20.62 1.39 1.45
N ARG A 273 -21.66 2.06 0.93
CA ARG A 273 -22.66 2.74 1.77
C ARG A 273 -23.62 1.76 2.46
N LEU A 274 -23.79 0.58 1.89
CA LEU A 274 -24.60 -0.50 2.47
C LEU A 274 -23.82 -1.22 3.58
N GLU A 275 -22.48 -1.16 3.55
CA GLU A 275 -21.62 -1.68 4.61
C GLU A 275 -21.75 -0.90 5.93
N ARG A 276 -21.60 -1.62 7.05
CA ARG A 276 -21.66 -1.03 8.40
C ARG A 276 -20.47 -0.11 8.62
N GLY A 277 -20.70 1.20 8.62
CA GLY A 277 -19.70 2.21 9.01
C GLY A 277 -19.39 3.26 7.94
N SER A 278 -19.73 3.01 6.67
CA SER A 278 -19.40 3.89 5.53
C SER A 278 -20.63 4.54 4.89
N ARG A 279 -21.77 4.62 5.60
CA ARG A 279 -23.04 5.18 5.09
C ARG A 279 -22.94 6.63 4.57
N THR A 280 -21.94 7.38 5.03
CA THR A 280 -21.69 8.77 4.65
C THR A 280 -20.55 8.93 3.65
N LEU A 281 -20.00 7.83 3.10
CA LEU A 281 -18.89 7.85 2.14
C LEU A 281 -19.23 8.75 0.95
N LYS A 282 -18.38 9.75 0.74
CA LYS A 282 -18.48 10.69 -0.37
C LYS A 282 -17.16 10.71 -1.13
N VAL A 283 -17.29 10.53 -2.43
CA VAL A 283 -16.27 10.68 -3.46
C VAL A 283 -16.05 12.20 -3.67
N LYS A 284 -14.81 12.70 -3.51
CA LYS A 284 -14.47 14.12 -3.73
C LYS A 284 -14.19 14.34 -5.22
N TYR A 285 -14.51 15.53 -5.76
CA TYR A 285 -14.26 15.87 -7.17
C TYR A 285 -12.84 15.49 -7.65
N TRP A 286 -12.77 14.90 -8.86
CA TRP A 286 -11.60 14.22 -9.44
C TRP A 286 -11.02 14.88 -10.68
N GLY A 287 -11.63 15.96 -11.15
CA GLY A 287 -11.13 16.63 -12.35
C GLY A 287 -9.76 17.24 -12.11
N PRO A 288 -9.09 17.68 -13.19
CA PRO A 288 -7.86 18.45 -13.07
C PRO A 288 -8.05 19.57 -12.03
N PRO A 289 -6.98 19.94 -11.29
CA PRO A 289 -7.05 20.98 -10.27
C PRO A 289 -7.57 22.32 -10.83
N GLU A 290 -7.47 22.49 -12.15
CA GLU A 290 -8.05 23.58 -12.94
C GLU A 290 -9.23 23.06 -13.77
N PRO A 291 -10.46 23.09 -13.22
CA PRO A 291 -11.66 22.72 -13.99
C PRO A 291 -12.02 23.77 -15.05
N VAL A 292 -11.47 24.97 -14.94
CA VAL A 292 -11.69 26.09 -15.86
C VAL A 292 -10.51 26.12 -16.83
N VAL A 293 -10.76 25.68 -18.05
CA VAL A 293 -9.75 25.68 -19.12
C VAL A 293 -9.66 27.05 -19.79
N ASP A 294 -10.79 27.78 -19.89
CA ASP A 294 -10.86 29.14 -20.42
C ASP A 294 -12.19 29.82 -20.01
N ILE A 295 -12.21 31.15 -19.94
CA ILE A 295 -13.42 31.97 -19.73
C ILE A 295 -13.49 33.00 -20.85
N GLU A 296 -14.36 32.77 -21.82
CA GLU A 296 -14.62 33.73 -22.90
C GLU A 296 -15.84 34.59 -22.57
N ALA A 297 -15.66 35.93 -22.60
CA ALA A 297 -16.76 36.88 -22.41
C ALA A 297 -17.50 37.06 -23.73
N ILE A 298 -18.73 36.56 -23.82
CA ILE A 298 -19.60 36.77 -24.97
C ILE A 298 -20.16 38.20 -24.88
N PRO A 299 -19.85 39.09 -25.84
CA PRO A 299 -20.45 40.43 -25.87
C PRO A 299 -21.95 40.30 -26.09
N ILE A 300 -22.73 40.91 -25.20
CA ILE A 300 -24.18 41.04 -25.34
C ILE A 300 -24.38 42.27 -26.22
N ASP A 301 -24.90 42.07 -27.44
CA ASP A 301 -25.22 43.18 -28.33
C ASP A 301 -26.27 44.09 -27.66
N PRO A 302 -26.04 45.42 -27.59
CA PRO A 302 -27.05 46.35 -27.09
C PRO A 302 -28.18 46.49 -28.12
N GLU A 303 -29.43 46.25 -27.66
CA GLU A 303 -30.66 46.58 -28.41
C GLU A 303 -30.76 48.08 -28.77
#